data_AF-A0A2V8RXF9-F1
#
_entry.id   AF-A0A2V8RXF9-F1
#
_cell.length_a   1.000
_cell.length_b   1.000
_cell.length_c   1.000
_cell.angle_alpha   90.00
_cell.angle_beta   90.00
_cell.angle_gamma   90.00
#
_symmetry.space_group_name_H-M   'P 1'
#
loop_
_entity.id
_entity.type
_entity.pdbx_description
1 polymer ?
#
loop_
_entity_poly.entity_id
_entity_poly.type
_entity_poly.pdbx_seq_one_letter_code
_entity_poly.pdbx_strand_id
1 'polypeptide(L)'
;MKSKHFQIIGIFLSSLFGVFIIFLYATAPRSLEDLSLKASATVTKAINTGQVVTGTYQVDEKKFQQGLNYFRANDFSSARVLFDEADPEKRDGKTQFYIAYSFYRQGWGRFSSDDELFKRGLEPAKRAQTLLGGEFTSDDTDLKLKTPAALLNELEEGLRVTSDDFNPLGALDERK
;
A
#
# COMPACT_ATOMS: atom_id res chain seq x y z
N MET A 1 41.78 -11.71 -31.02
CA MET A 1 40.67 -10.79 -31.37
C MET A 1 41.29 -9.50 -31.88
N LYS A 2 40.91 -9.07 -33.10
CA LYS A 2 41.63 -8.01 -33.85
C LYS A 2 41.28 -6.63 -33.30
N SER A 3 42.27 -5.74 -33.19
CA SER A 3 42.20 -4.38 -32.61
C SER A 3 40.96 -3.55 -32.95
N LYS A 4 40.35 -3.80 -34.11
CA LYS A 4 39.08 -3.21 -34.57
C LYS A 4 37.92 -3.39 -33.59
N HIS A 5 37.87 -4.47 -32.79
CA HIS A 5 36.79 -4.68 -31.82
C HIS A 5 36.87 -3.71 -30.63
N PHE A 6 38.07 -3.41 -30.13
CA PHE A 6 38.26 -2.43 -29.07
C PHE A 6 37.90 -1.01 -29.51
N GLN A 7 38.16 -0.67 -30.77
CA GLN A 7 37.78 0.61 -31.36
C GLN A 7 36.25 0.75 -31.50
N ILE A 8 35.59 -0.29 -31.98
CA ILE A 8 34.12 -0.32 -32.10
C ILE A 8 33.47 -0.24 -30.72
N ILE A 9 33.97 -0.97 -29.74
CA ILE A 9 33.47 -0.90 -28.35
C ILE A 9 33.69 0.49 -27.78
N GLY A 10 34.85 1.12 -27.99
CA GLY A 10 35.14 2.47 -27.50
C GLY A 10 34.24 3.55 -28.12
N ILE A 11 34.00 3.47 -29.43
CA ILE A 11 33.07 4.37 -30.14
C ILE A 11 31.64 4.13 -29.65
N PHE A 12 31.24 2.86 -29.50
CA PHE A 12 29.92 2.51 -29.03
C PHE A 12 29.67 3.01 -27.60
N LEU A 13 30.62 2.81 -26.68
CA LEU A 13 30.55 3.31 -25.31
C LEU A 13 30.49 4.83 -25.26
N SER A 14 31.33 5.52 -26.05
CA SER A 14 31.35 6.99 -26.09
C SER A 14 30.04 7.56 -26.65
N SER A 15 29.48 6.94 -27.69
CA SER A 15 28.19 7.34 -28.24
C SER A 15 27.05 7.09 -27.24
N LEU A 16 27.05 5.94 -26.54
CA LEU A 16 26.09 5.65 -25.48
C LEU A 16 26.17 6.69 -24.35
N PHE A 17 27.40 7.04 -23.95
CA PHE A 17 27.63 8.03 -22.92
C PHE A 17 27.18 9.43 -23.36
N GLY A 18 27.44 9.82 -24.61
CA GLY A 18 26.98 11.09 -25.17
C GLY A 18 25.45 11.19 -25.21
N VAL A 19 24.77 10.12 -25.66
CA VAL A 19 23.31 10.05 -25.64
C VAL A 19 22.76 10.12 -24.21
N PHE A 20 23.42 9.45 -23.26
CA PHE A 20 23.05 9.49 -21.85
C PHE A 20 23.17 10.90 -21.25
N ILE A 21 24.23 11.65 -21.58
CA ILE A 21 24.41 13.04 -21.15
C ILE A 21 23.31 13.95 -21.72
N ILE A 22 23.00 13.83 -23.02
CA ILE A 22 21.94 14.62 -23.66
C ILE A 22 20.58 14.30 -23.01
N PHE A 23 20.31 13.02 -22.75
CA PHE A 23 19.10 12.58 -22.07
C PHE A 23 19.01 13.15 -20.65
N LEU A 24 20.09 13.12 -19.87
CA LEU A 24 20.13 13.71 -18.53
C LEU A 24 19.83 15.21 -18.57
N TYR A 25 20.34 15.94 -19.55
CA TYR A 25 20.11 17.38 -19.67
C TYR A 25 18.68 17.72 -20.12
N ALA A 26 18.13 16.94 -21.05
CA ALA A 26 16.76 17.13 -21.54
C ALA A 26 15.69 16.73 -20.52
N THR A 27 16.00 15.78 -19.63
CA THR A 27 15.09 15.27 -18.59
C THR A 27 15.41 15.78 -17.20
N ALA A 28 16.40 16.69 -17.06
CA ALA A 28 16.82 17.23 -15.77
C ALA A 28 15.63 17.84 -15.02
N PRO A 29 15.24 17.28 -13.86
CA PRO A 29 14.17 17.86 -13.05
C PRO A 29 14.64 19.18 -12.46
N ARG A 30 13.71 20.14 -12.32
CA ARG A 30 13.98 21.52 -11.92
C ARG A 30 14.38 21.68 -10.43
N SER A 31 14.50 20.59 -9.65
CA SER A 31 14.91 20.64 -8.24
C SER A 31 15.79 19.43 -7.84
N LEU A 32 16.78 19.68 -6.98
CA LEU A 32 17.66 18.64 -6.41
C LEU A 32 16.95 17.79 -5.34
N GLU A 33 15.92 18.34 -4.69
CA GLU A 33 15.08 17.64 -3.71
C GLU A 33 14.27 16.51 -4.34
N ASP A 34 13.62 16.78 -5.48
CA ASP A 34 12.87 15.76 -6.22
C ASP A 34 13.79 14.66 -6.76
N LEU A 35 15.05 15.00 -7.07
CA LEU A 35 16.05 14.03 -7.53
C LEU A 35 16.45 13.09 -6.39
N SER A 36 16.69 13.62 -5.19
CA SER A 36 17.00 12.81 -3.99
C SER A 36 15.84 11.89 -3.62
N LEU A 37 14.61 12.41 -3.63
CA LEU A 37 13.41 11.63 -3.30
C LEU A 37 13.15 10.52 -4.32
N LYS A 38 13.23 10.82 -5.63
CA LYS A 38 13.06 9.80 -6.68
C LYS A 38 14.19 8.79 -6.71
N ALA A 39 15.44 9.21 -6.48
CA ALA A 39 16.58 8.31 -6.41
C ALA A 39 16.46 7.38 -5.20
N SER A 40 16.13 7.93 -4.02
CA SER A 40 15.88 7.14 -2.82
C SER A 40 14.73 6.15 -3.02
N ALA A 41 13.59 6.60 -3.56
CA ALA A 41 12.46 5.72 -3.85
C ALA A 41 12.81 4.61 -4.85
N THR A 42 13.61 4.91 -5.87
CA THR A 42 14.06 3.93 -6.87
C THR A 42 15.00 2.90 -6.26
N VAL A 43 15.96 3.35 -5.42
CA VAL A 43 16.89 2.48 -4.72
C VAL A 43 16.13 1.59 -3.73
N THR A 44 15.24 2.15 -2.92
CA THR A 44 14.40 1.38 -1.98
C THR A 44 13.55 0.34 -2.72
N LYS A 45 12.92 0.71 -3.84
CA LYS A 45 12.17 -0.24 -4.66
C LYS A 45 13.04 -1.36 -5.22
N ALA A 46 14.24 -1.03 -5.71
CA ALA A 46 15.18 -2.03 -6.22
C ALA A 46 15.67 -2.98 -5.13
N ILE A 47 15.96 -2.47 -3.93
CA ILE A 47 16.35 -3.26 -2.76
C ILE A 47 15.20 -4.20 -2.35
N ASN A 48 13.99 -3.67 -2.19
CA ASN A 48 12.82 -4.46 -1.80
C ASN A 48 12.50 -5.54 -2.85
N THR A 49 12.55 -5.19 -4.14
CA THR A 49 12.36 -6.16 -5.23
C THR A 49 13.42 -7.26 -5.19
N GLY A 50 14.69 -6.89 -4.94
CA GLY A 50 15.77 -7.86 -4.77
C GLY A 50 15.51 -8.80 -3.58
N GLN A 51 15.13 -8.25 -2.43
CA GLN A 51 14.80 -9.01 -1.23
C GLN A 51 13.58 -9.93 -1.41
N VAL A 52 12.59 -9.50 -2.20
CA VAL A 52 11.43 -10.30 -2.58
C VAL A 52 11.85 -11.51 -3.41
N VAL A 53 12.76 -11.33 -4.38
CA VAL A 53 13.26 -12.41 -5.23
C VAL A 53 14.15 -13.37 -4.43
N THR A 54 14.94 -12.87 -3.48
CA THR A 54 15.80 -13.69 -2.60
C THR A 54 15.05 -14.29 -1.41
N GLY A 55 13.76 -13.98 -1.23
CA GLY A 55 12.94 -14.47 -0.12
C GLY A 55 13.31 -13.89 1.25
N THR A 56 14.07 -12.79 1.30
CA THR A 56 14.55 -12.15 2.54
C THR A 56 13.75 -10.89 2.91
N TYR A 57 12.67 -10.60 2.18
CA TYR A 57 11.79 -9.47 2.48
C TYR A 57 11.16 -9.64 3.86
N GLN A 58 11.23 -8.59 4.67
CA GLN A 58 10.60 -8.51 5.98
C GLN A 58 9.91 -7.17 6.14
N VAL A 59 8.76 -7.19 6.81
CA VAL A 59 8.04 -5.98 7.21
C VAL A 59 8.90 -5.18 8.19
N ASP A 60 8.87 -3.87 8.07
CA ASP A 60 9.41 -2.99 9.11
C ASP A 60 8.48 -3.01 10.33
N GLU A 61 8.77 -3.92 11.26
CA GLU A 61 7.99 -4.11 12.48
C GLU A 61 7.87 -2.82 13.31
N LYS A 62 8.90 -1.96 13.29
CA LYS A 62 8.86 -0.70 14.03
C LYS A 62 7.80 0.24 13.45
N LYS A 63 7.75 0.37 12.12
CA LYS A 63 6.71 1.16 11.45
C LYS A 63 5.33 0.55 11.61
N PHE A 64 5.24 -0.78 11.54
CA PHE A 64 3.99 -1.49 11.78
C PHE A 64 3.43 -1.19 13.18
N GLN A 65 4.26 -1.27 14.23
CA GLN A 65 3.84 -0.95 15.60
C GLN A 65 3.48 0.52 15.77
N GLN A 66 4.19 1.44 15.12
CA GLN A 66 3.80 2.86 15.11
C GLN A 66 2.44 3.06 14.44
N GLY A 67 2.20 2.39 13.29
CA GLY A 67 0.91 2.40 12.62
C GLY A 67 -0.21 1.88 13.52
N LEU A 68 0.02 0.79 14.27
CA LEU A 68 -0.94 0.27 15.23
C LEU A 68 -1.28 1.27 16.34
N ASN A 69 -0.30 2.03 16.84
CA ASN A 69 -0.56 3.06 17.85
C ASN A 69 -1.47 4.16 17.31
N TYR A 70 -1.24 4.65 16.09
CA TYR A 70 -2.14 5.62 15.44
C TYR A 70 -3.52 5.02 15.16
N PHE A 71 -3.56 3.76 14.72
CA PHE A 71 -4.80 3.05 14.46
C PHE A 71 -5.69 2.98 15.70
N ARG A 72 -5.11 2.60 16.85
CA ARG A 72 -5.81 2.53 18.15
C ARG A 72 -6.22 3.91 18.67
N ALA A 73 -5.47 4.95 18.30
CA ALA A 73 -5.86 6.35 18.54
C ALA A 73 -6.96 6.86 17.59
N ASN A 74 -7.49 6.02 16.70
CA ASN A 74 -8.45 6.35 15.64
C ASN A 74 -7.92 7.34 14.58
N ASP A 75 -6.61 7.53 14.48
CA ASP A 75 -5.99 8.25 13.37
C ASP A 75 -5.69 7.29 12.22
N PHE A 76 -6.75 6.90 11.51
CA PHE A 76 -6.70 5.95 10.41
C PHE A 76 -5.95 6.48 9.18
N SER A 77 -5.79 7.80 9.06
CA SER A 77 -5.03 8.41 7.97
C SER A 77 -3.52 8.21 8.16
N SER A 78 -3.00 8.57 9.34
CA SER A 78 -1.60 8.39 9.69
C SER A 78 -1.23 6.91 9.81
N ALA A 79 -2.13 6.09 10.35
CA ALA A 79 -1.92 4.64 10.45
C ALA A 79 -1.66 4.01 9.08
N ARG A 80 -2.46 4.34 8.06
CA ARG A 80 -2.29 3.79 6.70
C ARG A 80 -0.96 4.16 6.07
N VAL A 81 -0.50 5.39 6.26
CA VAL A 81 0.83 5.82 5.76
C VAL A 81 1.92 4.95 6.37
N LEU A 82 1.90 4.77 7.70
CA LEU A 82 2.90 3.96 8.39
C LEU A 82 2.83 2.48 8.03
N PHE A 83 1.63 1.94 7.81
CA PHE A 83 1.47 0.56 7.34
C PHE A 83 1.96 0.38 5.90
N ASP A 84 1.69 1.31 4.99
CA ASP A 84 2.21 1.24 3.61
C ASP A 84 3.73 1.38 3.58
N GLU A 85 4.30 2.19 4.47
CA GLU A 85 5.75 2.25 4.66
C GLU A 85 6.34 1.01 5.35
N ALA A 86 5.56 0.30 6.18
CA ALA A 86 5.99 -0.93 6.84
C ALA A 86 6.02 -2.12 5.87
N ASP A 87 5.07 -2.17 4.95
CA ASP A 87 4.96 -3.21 3.92
C ASP A 87 4.78 -2.61 2.50
N PRO A 88 5.81 -1.96 1.93
CA PRO A 88 5.70 -1.29 0.61
C PRO A 88 5.38 -2.25 -0.54
N GLU A 89 5.83 -3.51 -0.43
CA GLU A 89 5.58 -4.55 -1.43
C GLU A 89 4.22 -5.25 -1.25
N LYS A 90 3.46 -4.88 -0.20
CA LYS A 90 2.10 -5.36 0.09
C LYS A 90 2.01 -6.88 0.26
N ARG A 91 3.04 -7.49 0.87
CA ARG A 91 3.18 -8.96 0.99
C ARG A 91 2.87 -9.47 2.38
N ASP A 92 2.68 -8.59 3.36
CA ASP A 92 2.30 -8.98 4.71
C ASP A 92 0.79 -8.85 4.91
N GLY A 93 0.14 -9.99 5.08
CA GLY A 93 -1.30 -10.06 5.19
C GLY A 93 -1.86 -9.30 6.39
N LYS A 94 -1.13 -9.27 7.52
CA LYS A 94 -1.55 -8.56 8.73
C LYS A 94 -1.54 -7.05 8.49
N THR A 95 -0.49 -6.52 7.88
CA THR A 95 -0.39 -5.12 7.48
C THR A 95 -1.51 -4.74 6.51
N GLN A 96 -1.76 -5.57 5.49
CA GLN A 96 -2.89 -5.35 4.56
C GLN A 96 -4.25 -5.37 5.27
N PHE A 97 -4.44 -6.23 6.28
CA PHE A 97 -5.66 -6.27 7.08
C PHE A 97 -5.90 -4.96 7.84
N TYR A 98 -4.89 -4.42 8.53
CA TYR A 98 -5.02 -3.15 9.25
C TYR A 98 -5.19 -1.93 8.32
N ILE A 99 -4.59 -1.95 7.13
CA ILE A 99 -4.84 -0.94 6.09
C ILE A 99 -6.32 -0.97 5.67
N ALA A 100 -6.86 -2.15 5.33
CA ALA A 100 -8.27 -2.32 4.97
C ALA A 100 -9.20 -1.83 6.09
N TYR A 101 -8.88 -2.19 7.34
CA TYR A 101 -9.68 -1.81 8.50
C TYR A 101 -9.70 -0.30 8.73
N SER A 102 -8.58 0.37 8.45
CA SER A 102 -8.46 1.82 8.53
C SER A 102 -9.39 2.51 7.53
N PHE A 103 -9.48 1.99 6.30
CA PHE A 103 -10.46 2.47 5.32
C PHE A 103 -11.91 2.24 5.77
N TYR A 104 -12.21 1.05 6.28
CA TYR A 104 -13.54 0.71 6.80
C TYR A 104 -13.98 1.67 7.91
N ARG A 105 -13.13 1.87 8.93
CA ARG A 105 -13.44 2.71 10.09
C ARG A 105 -13.52 4.19 9.74
N GLN A 106 -12.72 4.67 8.78
CA GLN A 106 -12.78 6.06 8.33
C GLN A 106 -13.95 6.32 7.37
N GLY A 107 -14.31 5.33 6.54
CA GLY A 107 -15.45 5.41 5.64
C GLY A 107 -16.79 5.44 6.37
N TRP A 108 -16.82 5.08 7.65
CA TRP A 108 -17.98 5.23 8.54
C TRP A 108 -18.04 6.64 9.12
N GLY A 109 -18.80 7.53 8.46
CA GLY A 109 -19.22 8.82 8.99
C GLY A 109 -20.57 8.74 9.71
N ARG A 110 -20.86 9.69 10.63
CA ARG A 110 -22.05 9.72 11.51
C ARG A 110 -23.43 9.65 10.82
N PHE A 111 -23.51 9.74 9.48
CA PHE A 111 -24.77 9.81 8.73
C PHE A 111 -24.77 9.10 7.36
N SER A 112 -23.60 8.73 6.80
CA SER A 112 -23.50 7.95 5.56
C SER A 112 -22.12 7.32 5.39
N SER A 113 -22.06 6.17 4.70
CA SER A 113 -20.82 5.56 4.23
C SER A 113 -20.17 6.42 3.14
N ASP A 114 -18.86 6.64 3.21
CA ASP A 114 -18.09 7.17 2.09
C ASP A 114 -17.69 6.01 1.16
N ASP A 115 -18.45 5.84 0.09
CA ASP A 115 -18.23 4.84 -0.95
C ASP A 115 -16.80 4.84 -1.49
N GLU A 116 -16.13 5.99 -1.56
CA GLU A 116 -14.75 6.03 -2.04
C GLU A 116 -13.79 5.36 -1.07
N LEU A 117 -13.95 5.60 0.23
CA LEU A 117 -13.12 4.98 1.26
C LEU A 117 -13.37 3.47 1.31
N PHE A 118 -14.62 3.04 1.19
CA PHE A 118 -14.97 1.62 1.12
C PHE A 118 -14.36 0.94 -0.11
N LYS A 119 -14.47 1.56 -1.30
CA LYS A 119 -13.83 1.06 -2.54
C LYS A 119 -12.32 0.91 -2.39
N ARG A 120 -11.66 1.88 -1.75
CA ARG A 120 -10.20 1.82 -1.51
C ARG A 120 -9.81 0.74 -0.49
N GLY A 121 -10.70 0.39 0.44
CA GLY A 121 -10.50 -0.68 1.43
C GLY A 121 -10.61 -2.09 0.88
N LEU A 122 -11.33 -2.31 -0.23
CA LEU A 122 -11.56 -3.64 -0.81
C LEU A 122 -10.27 -4.34 -1.25
N GLU A 123 -9.37 -3.62 -1.90
CA GLU A 123 -8.17 -4.22 -2.49
C GLU A 123 -7.19 -4.72 -1.40
N PRO A 124 -6.86 -3.94 -0.36
CA PRO A 124 -6.12 -4.45 0.79
C PRO A 124 -6.84 -5.60 1.51
N ALA A 125 -8.19 -5.57 1.62
CA ALA A 125 -8.95 -6.65 2.26
C ALA A 125 -8.82 -7.97 1.48
N LYS A 126 -8.91 -7.93 0.14
CA LYS A 126 -8.72 -9.09 -0.74
C LYS A 126 -7.30 -9.66 -0.64
N ARG A 127 -6.29 -8.79 -0.57
CA ARG A 127 -4.90 -9.20 -0.32
C ARG A 127 -4.76 -9.89 1.04
N ALA A 128 -5.27 -9.28 2.10
CA ALA A 128 -5.24 -9.85 3.44
C ALA A 128 -5.90 -11.24 3.48
N GLN A 129 -7.07 -11.39 2.87
CA GLN A 129 -7.77 -12.67 2.78
C GLN A 129 -6.96 -13.74 2.03
N THR A 130 -6.25 -13.35 0.97
CA THR A 130 -5.43 -14.26 0.17
C THR A 130 -4.15 -14.68 0.91
N LEU A 131 -3.53 -13.75 1.64
CA LEU A 131 -2.25 -13.96 2.34
C LEU A 131 -2.42 -14.69 3.67
N LEU A 132 -3.49 -14.39 4.41
CA LEU A 132 -3.73 -14.94 5.75
C LEU A 132 -4.68 -16.15 5.75
N GLY A 133 -5.49 -16.31 4.71
CA GLY A 133 -6.51 -17.35 4.63
C GLY A 133 -7.63 -17.16 5.66
N GLY A 134 -8.43 -18.21 5.86
CA GLY A 134 -9.62 -18.20 6.74
C GLY A 134 -9.34 -18.46 8.23
N GLU A 135 -8.14 -18.91 8.59
CA GLU A 135 -7.80 -19.27 9.98
C GLU A 135 -7.29 -18.09 10.80
N PHE A 136 -6.85 -17.02 10.14
CA PHE A 136 -6.40 -15.82 10.83
C PHE A 136 -7.55 -15.09 11.50
N THR A 137 -7.40 -14.88 12.81
CA THR A 137 -8.26 -14.04 13.63
C THR A 137 -7.37 -13.04 14.36
N SER A 138 -7.71 -11.76 14.28
CA SER A 138 -6.97 -10.73 15.01
C SER A 138 -7.25 -10.84 16.51
N ASP A 139 -6.18 -10.85 17.30
CA ASP A 139 -6.24 -10.82 18.77
C ASP A 139 -6.58 -9.44 19.33
N ASP A 140 -6.63 -8.41 18.47
CA ASP A 140 -6.92 -7.05 18.91
C ASP A 140 -8.36 -6.96 19.44
N THR A 141 -8.48 -6.54 20.69
CA THR A 141 -9.74 -6.51 21.45
C THR A 141 -10.69 -5.44 20.95
N ASP A 142 -10.17 -4.39 20.33
CA ASP A 142 -10.94 -3.22 19.91
C ASP A 142 -11.57 -3.43 18.52
N LEU A 143 -11.23 -4.54 17.86
CA LEU A 143 -11.78 -4.92 16.56
C LEU A 143 -13.02 -5.79 16.74
N LYS A 144 -14.13 -5.34 16.13
CA LYS A 144 -15.37 -6.10 16.11
C LYS A 144 -15.35 -7.18 15.01
N LEU A 145 -14.93 -6.80 13.80
CA LEU A 145 -14.58 -7.75 12.73
C LEU A 145 -13.16 -8.25 12.95
N LYS A 146 -12.97 -9.56 13.16
CA LYS A 146 -11.64 -10.11 13.50
C LYS A 146 -10.96 -10.86 12.36
N THR A 147 -11.68 -11.16 11.29
CA THR A 147 -11.14 -11.92 10.16
C THR A 147 -11.14 -11.08 8.87
N PRO A 148 -10.17 -11.30 7.96
CA PRO A 148 -10.13 -10.62 6.67
C PRO A 148 -11.38 -10.90 5.84
N ALA A 149 -11.94 -12.11 5.92
CA ALA A 149 -13.16 -12.49 5.22
C ALA A 149 -14.36 -11.66 5.70
N ALA A 150 -14.51 -11.51 7.01
CA ALA A 150 -15.59 -10.70 7.58
C ALA A 150 -15.46 -9.23 7.18
N LEU A 151 -14.23 -8.68 7.23
CA LEU A 151 -13.96 -7.31 6.82
C LEU A 151 -14.22 -7.08 5.32
N LEU A 152 -13.80 -8.00 4.47
CA LEU A 152 -14.04 -7.94 3.04
C LEU A 152 -15.54 -7.95 2.74
N ASN A 153 -16.29 -8.86 3.37
CA ASN A 153 -17.74 -8.95 3.20
C ASN A 153 -18.45 -7.66 3.63
N GLU A 154 -18.05 -7.06 4.77
CA GLU A 154 -18.64 -5.81 5.24
C GLU A 154 -18.34 -4.63 4.30
N LEU A 155 -17.12 -4.55 3.76
CA LEU A 155 -16.76 -3.54 2.76
C LEU A 155 -17.53 -3.73 1.45
N GLU A 156 -17.78 -4.96 1.02
CA GLU A 156 -18.59 -5.24 -0.17
C GLU A 156 -20.05 -4.89 0.06
N GLU A 157 -20.60 -5.22 1.24
CA GLU A 157 -21.98 -4.90 1.61
C GLU A 157 -22.20 -3.40 1.74
N GLY A 158 -21.27 -2.66 2.36
CA GLY A 158 -21.35 -1.21 2.49
C GLY A 158 -21.27 -0.44 1.16
N LEU A 159 -20.94 -1.11 0.05
CA LEU A 159 -20.99 -0.56 -1.31
C LEU A 159 -22.24 -0.98 -2.10
N ARG A 160 -23.04 -1.92 -1.58
CA ARG A 160 -24.30 -2.28 -2.20
C ARG A 160 -25.31 -1.20 -1.86
N VAL A 161 -25.78 -0.49 -2.88
CA VAL A 161 -26.99 0.33 -2.74
C VAL A 161 -28.15 -0.63 -2.50
N THR A 162 -28.65 -0.67 -1.27
CA THR A 162 -29.79 -1.50 -0.89
C THR A 162 -31.04 -0.65 -0.83
N SER A 163 -32.21 -1.25 -1.04
CA SER A 163 -33.50 -0.56 -0.95
C SER A 163 -33.72 0.10 0.41
N ASP A 164 -33.01 -0.36 1.46
CA ASP A 164 -33.02 0.18 2.82
C ASP A 164 -32.23 1.50 2.97
N ASP A 165 -31.36 1.88 2.02
CA ASP A 165 -30.68 3.18 2.04
C ASP A 165 -31.66 4.36 1.84
N PHE A 166 -32.88 4.06 1.36
CA PHE A 166 -33.99 5.00 1.28
C PHE A 166 -34.96 4.90 2.48
N ASN A 167 -34.65 4.10 3.49
CA ASN A 167 -35.47 3.93 4.68
C ASN A 167 -35.03 4.91 5.80
N PRO A 168 -35.82 5.95 6.12
CA PRO A 168 -35.43 6.97 7.08
C PRO A 168 -35.28 6.46 8.54
N LEU A 169 -35.66 5.21 8.81
CA LEU A 169 -35.53 4.56 10.12
C LEU A 169 -34.28 3.68 10.26
N GLY A 170 -33.56 3.38 9.17
CA GLY A 170 -32.34 2.54 9.19
C GLY A 170 -31.09 3.23 9.76
N ALA A 171 -31.14 4.56 9.92
CA ALA A 171 -30.05 5.37 10.49
C ALA A 171 -29.75 5.08 11.99
N LEU A 172 -30.54 4.22 12.63
CA LEU A 172 -30.41 3.85 14.04
C LEU A 172 -29.80 2.46 14.26
N ASP A 173 -29.54 1.69 13.20
CA ASP A 173 -28.88 0.38 13.36
C ASP A 173 -27.39 0.58 13.64
N GLU A 174 -26.98 0.36 14.89
CA GLU A 174 -25.57 0.17 15.26
C GLU A 174 -25.03 -1.07 14.54
N ARG A 175 -24.38 -0.88 13.39
CA ARG A 175 -23.70 -1.98 12.71
C ARG A 175 -22.40 -2.37 13.42
N LYS A 176 -22.10 -3.66 13.25
CA LYS A 176 -21.22 -4.49 14.07
C LYS A 176 -19.75 -4.18 13.95
#